data_AF-A0AAW8Z8B6-F1
#
_entry.id   AF-A0AAW8Z8B6-F1
#
_cell.length_a   1.000
_cell.length_b   1.000
_cell.length_c   1.000
_cell.angle_alpha   90.00
_cell.angle_beta   90.00
_cell.angle_gamma   90.00
#
_symmetry.space_group_name_H-M   'P 1'
#
loop_
_entity.id
_entity.type
_entity.pdbx_description
1 polymer ?
#
loop_
_entity_poly.entity_id
_entity_poly.type
_entity_poly.pdbx_seq_one_letter_code
_entity_poly.pdbx_strand_id
1 'polypeptide(L)'
;MKPLFCVSCGQQRQEHHHFCAYCGYHFQSDATQITTAPKNRREYHFEPNADELKAYDKHANFLRYCQLFSYIVAAGMIYLGIILPDLLRMLGLYGFSSELYSLGGMVIAVVAGVHQLLARYILGIGYPHKFLSLKEFYHNLSSAKNRFDKPCCIFCGHHSFYKKGVYQTENDRLVYCAKCDSYLYDEPEIPWYRVWT
;
A
#
# COMPACT_ATOMS: atom_id res chain seq x y z
N MET A 1 12.45 -38.98 -19.44
CA MET A 1 13.21 -37.98 -18.66
C MET A 1 13.08 -38.33 -17.18
N LYS A 2 14.15 -38.21 -16.37
CA LYS A 2 14.03 -38.44 -14.92
C LYS A 2 13.15 -37.34 -14.29
N PRO A 3 12.24 -37.67 -13.35
CA PRO A 3 11.45 -36.66 -12.64
C PRO A 3 12.36 -35.76 -11.82
N LEU A 4 12.06 -34.46 -11.81
CA LEU A 4 12.82 -33.41 -11.14
C LEU A 4 12.02 -32.95 -9.91
N PHE A 5 12.66 -32.82 -8.75
CA PHE A 5 12.01 -32.43 -7.48
C PHE A 5 12.70 -31.21 -6.84
N CYS A 6 11.96 -30.33 -6.15
CA CYS A 6 12.57 -29.17 -5.46
C CYS A 6 13.43 -29.69 -4.32
N VAL A 7 14.68 -29.23 -4.29
CA VAL A 7 15.64 -29.54 -3.21
C VAL A 7 15.17 -29.08 -1.82
N SER A 8 14.23 -28.13 -1.75
CA SER A 8 13.67 -27.63 -0.50
C SER A 8 12.26 -28.18 -0.19
N CYS A 9 11.36 -28.22 -1.18
CA CYS A 9 9.93 -28.54 -1.01
C CYS A 9 9.61 -30.01 -1.31
N GLY A 10 10.46 -30.73 -2.05
CA GLY A 10 10.21 -32.10 -2.52
C GLY A 10 9.11 -32.22 -3.58
N GLN A 11 8.50 -31.11 -3.99
CA GLN A 11 7.43 -31.11 -4.99
C GLN A 11 8.01 -31.42 -6.37
N GLN A 12 7.28 -32.25 -7.12
CA GLN A 12 7.63 -32.59 -8.49
C GLN A 12 7.50 -31.37 -9.39
N ARG A 13 8.46 -31.21 -10.30
CA ARG A 13 8.47 -30.18 -11.32
C ARG A 13 7.22 -30.29 -12.20
N GLN A 14 6.48 -29.19 -12.31
CA GLN A 14 5.46 -29.00 -13.33
C GLN A 14 6.10 -28.69 -14.68
N GLU A 15 5.47 -29.12 -15.77
CA GLU A 15 5.97 -28.89 -17.14
C GLU A 15 6.23 -27.39 -17.38
N HIS A 16 7.37 -27.06 -18.01
CA HIS A 16 7.87 -25.70 -18.26
C HIS A 16 8.37 -24.87 -17.05
N HIS A 17 8.30 -25.36 -15.82
CA HIS A 17 8.82 -24.61 -14.66
C HIS A 17 10.32 -24.86 -14.43
N HIS A 18 11.12 -23.81 -14.28
CA HIS A 18 12.56 -23.92 -13.92
C HIS A 18 12.82 -23.92 -12.40
N PHE A 19 11.85 -23.48 -11.59
CA PHE A 19 11.93 -23.37 -10.12
C PHE A 19 10.62 -23.86 -9.45
N CYS A 20 10.64 -24.38 -8.21
CA CYS A 20 9.41 -24.83 -7.52
C CYS A 20 8.54 -23.62 -7.16
N ALA A 21 7.28 -23.66 -7.59
CA ALA A 21 6.30 -22.60 -7.38
C ALA A 21 6.02 -22.34 -5.89
N TYR A 22 6.33 -23.29 -5.00
CA TYR A 22 6.13 -23.16 -3.56
C TYR A 22 7.35 -22.58 -2.82
N CYS A 23 8.56 -23.09 -3.12
CA CYS A 23 9.81 -22.76 -2.42
C CYS A 23 10.65 -21.69 -3.14
N GLY A 24 10.50 -21.56 -4.47
CA GLY A 24 11.37 -20.73 -5.33
C GLY A 24 12.76 -21.31 -5.59
N TYR A 25 13.09 -22.50 -5.09
CA TYR A 25 14.38 -23.17 -5.30
C TYR A 25 14.39 -24.01 -6.59
N HIS A 26 15.61 -24.31 -7.06
CA HIS A 26 15.89 -25.14 -8.21
C HIS A 26 15.38 -26.58 -8.05
N PHE A 27 15.19 -27.28 -9.17
CA PHE A 27 14.90 -28.71 -9.17
C PHE A 27 16.17 -29.53 -9.45
N GLN A 28 16.29 -30.69 -8.82
CA GLN A 28 17.41 -31.62 -9.04
C GLN A 28 16.88 -33.02 -9.37
N SER A 29 17.61 -33.76 -10.22
CA SER A 29 17.20 -35.10 -10.69
C SER A 29 17.40 -36.18 -9.64
N ASP A 30 18.24 -35.90 -8.64
CA ASP A 30 18.62 -36.82 -7.57
C ASP A 30 17.92 -36.49 -6.25
N ALA A 31 17.06 -35.46 -6.24
CA ALA A 31 16.21 -35.16 -5.10
C ALA A 31 15.11 -36.23 -5.01
N THR A 32 15.02 -36.92 -3.88
CA THR A 32 14.03 -37.98 -3.68
C THR A 32 12.61 -37.40 -3.64
N GLN A 33 11.66 -38.12 -4.23
CA GLN A 33 10.24 -37.85 -4.02
C GLN A 33 9.97 -38.01 -2.53
N ILE A 34 9.71 -36.90 -1.83
CA ILE A 34 9.45 -36.92 -0.39
C ILE A 34 8.04 -37.47 -0.17
N THR A 35 7.87 -38.78 -0.23
CA THR A 35 6.62 -39.48 0.14
C THR A 35 6.56 -39.75 1.64
N THR A 36 7.69 -39.71 2.35
CA THR A 36 7.76 -39.83 3.81
C THR A 36 8.98 -39.06 4.33
N ALA A 37 8.86 -37.75 4.55
CA ALA A 37 9.88 -37.03 5.33
C ALA A 37 9.77 -37.46 6.82
N PRO A 38 10.89 -37.78 7.49
CA PRO A 38 10.87 -37.93 8.95
C PRO A 38 10.34 -36.64 9.58
N LYS A 39 9.61 -36.79 10.69
CA LYS A 39 8.96 -35.74 11.52
C LYS A 39 9.87 -34.56 11.96
N ASN A 40 11.12 -34.52 11.54
CA ASN A 40 12.02 -33.38 11.68
C ASN A 40 12.02 -32.52 10.41
N ARG A 41 10.84 -32.27 9.84
CA ARG A 41 10.60 -30.99 9.17
C ARG A 41 10.95 -29.95 10.23
N ARG A 42 12.10 -29.27 10.09
CA ARG A 42 12.21 -27.93 10.66
C ARG A 42 11.11 -27.16 9.94
N GLU A 43 9.93 -27.11 10.55
CA GLU A 43 8.94 -26.09 10.26
C GLU A 43 9.74 -24.81 10.27
N TYR A 44 9.97 -24.26 9.09
CA TYR A 44 10.59 -22.95 8.98
C TYR A 44 9.50 -22.02 9.49
N HIS A 45 9.47 -21.85 10.80
CA HIS A 45 8.55 -20.95 11.45
C HIS A 45 9.01 -19.57 11.01
N PHE A 46 8.30 -19.01 10.03
CA PHE A 46 8.49 -17.61 9.69
C PHE A 46 8.13 -16.83 10.95
N GLU A 47 9.14 -16.23 11.57
CA GLU A 47 8.95 -15.34 12.71
C GLU A 47 8.91 -13.92 12.14
N PRO A 48 7.74 -13.27 12.13
CA PRO A 48 7.63 -11.92 11.62
C PRO A 48 8.49 -10.98 12.46
N ASN A 49 9.23 -10.09 11.81
CA ASN A 49 9.98 -9.07 12.52
C ASN A 49 9.01 -8.06 13.15
N ALA A 50 8.80 -8.17 14.46
CA ALA A 50 7.83 -7.36 15.19
C ALA A 50 8.12 -5.85 15.11
N ASP A 51 9.39 -5.45 15.01
CA ASP A 51 9.77 -4.04 14.94
C ASP A 51 9.48 -3.46 13.56
N GLU A 52 9.75 -4.21 12.49
CA GLU A 52 9.41 -3.80 11.13
C GLU A 52 7.89 -3.78 10.89
N LEU A 53 7.15 -4.72 11.48
CA LEU A 53 5.68 -4.70 11.47
C LEU A 53 5.13 -3.44 12.15
N LYS A 54 5.65 -3.09 13.33
CA LYS A 54 5.26 -1.84 14.01
C LYS A 54 5.62 -0.61 13.18
N ALA A 55 6.77 -0.61 12.52
CA ALA A 55 7.20 0.49 11.66
C ALA A 55 6.28 0.63 10.43
N TYR A 56 5.91 -0.49 9.81
CA TYR A 56 4.93 -0.55 8.73
C TYR A 56 3.57 -0.02 9.17
N ASP A 57 3.01 -0.52 10.28
CA ASP A 57 1.73 -0.06 10.80
C ASP A 57 1.74 1.42 11.16
N LYS A 58 2.85 1.91 11.73
CA LYS A 58 3.04 3.33 12.04
C LYS A 58 3.01 4.18 10.76
N HIS A 59 3.72 3.77 9.71
CA HIS A 59 3.74 4.50 8.43
C HIS A 59 2.38 4.46 7.73
N ALA A 60 1.74 3.29 7.67
CA ALA A 60 0.41 3.13 7.09
C ALA A 60 -0.63 4.01 7.81
N ASN A 61 -0.60 4.04 9.14
CA ASN A 61 -1.47 4.92 9.92
C ASN A 61 -1.14 6.39 9.68
N PHE A 62 0.13 6.79 9.63
CA PHE A 62 0.54 8.15 9.30
C PHE A 62 -0.05 8.62 7.96
N LEU A 63 0.03 7.79 6.92
CA LEU A 63 -0.55 8.10 5.61
C LEU A 63 -2.08 8.22 5.68
N ARG A 64 -2.77 7.34 6.41
CA ARG A 64 -4.23 7.44 6.64
C ARG A 64 -4.60 8.72 7.37
N TYR A 65 -3.84 9.12 8.39
CA TYR A 65 -4.06 10.39 9.09
C TYR A 65 -3.83 11.60 8.17
N CYS A 66 -2.79 11.57 7.34
CA CYS A 66 -2.58 12.61 6.34
C CYS A 66 -3.76 12.71 5.38
N GLN A 67 -4.28 11.57 4.90
CA GLN A 67 -5.45 11.53 4.03
C GLN A 67 -6.71 12.06 4.73
N LEU A 68 -6.96 11.67 5.98
CA LEU A 68 -8.09 12.17 6.76
C LEU A 68 -8.01 13.69 6.96
N PHE A 69 -6.84 14.19 7.34
CA PHE A 69 -6.61 15.64 7.48
C PHE A 69 -6.85 16.36 6.16
N SER A 70 -6.36 15.80 5.06
CA SER A 70 -6.58 16.27 3.69
C SER A 70 -8.08 16.42 3.40
N TYR A 71 -8.90 15.43 3.77
CA TYR A 71 -10.35 15.48 3.60
C TYR A 71 -11.04 16.51 4.49
N ILE A 72 -10.62 16.64 5.76
CA ILE A 72 -11.18 17.64 6.68
C ILE A 72 -10.90 19.05 6.17
N VAL A 73 -9.68 19.31 5.69
CA VAL A 73 -9.30 20.59 5.08
C VAL A 73 -10.15 20.85 3.84
N ALA A 74 -10.26 19.88 2.92
CA ALA A 74 -11.09 20.02 1.73
C ALA A 74 -12.56 20.30 2.06
N ALA A 75 -13.14 19.59 3.04
CA ALA A 75 -14.52 19.81 3.48
C ALA A 75 -14.71 21.20 4.12
N GLY A 76 -13.77 21.63 4.97
CA GLY A 76 -13.78 22.97 5.55
C GLY A 76 -13.69 24.06 4.49
N MET A 77 -12.89 23.85 3.44
CA MET A 77 -12.79 24.76 2.31
C MET A 77 -14.08 24.85 1.50
N ILE A 78 -14.74 23.72 1.22
CA ILE A 78 -16.06 23.70 0.57
C ILE A 78 -17.09 24.45 1.42
N TYR A 79 -17.07 24.23 2.74
CA TYR A 79 -17.97 24.92 3.65
C TYR A 79 -17.76 26.44 3.62
N LEU A 80 -16.51 26.91 3.71
CA LEU A 80 -16.20 28.34 3.72
C LEU A 80 -16.40 29.02 2.37
N GLY A 81 -16.13 28.33 1.25
CA GLY A 81 -16.17 28.92 -0.09
C GLY A 81 -17.50 28.82 -0.81
N ILE A 82 -18.38 27.89 -0.42
CA ILE A 82 -19.66 27.64 -1.09
C ILE A 82 -20.82 27.76 -0.11
N ILE A 83 -20.81 26.98 0.97
CA ILE A 83 -21.96 26.84 1.87
C ILE A 83 -22.19 28.11 2.72
N LEU A 84 -21.13 28.65 3.32
CA LEU A 84 -21.22 29.81 4.20
C LEU A 84 -21.65 31.10 3.44
N PRO A 85 -21.11 31.41 2.25
CA PRO A 85 -21.56 32.56 1.47
C PRO A 85 -23.03 32.47 1.05
N ASP A 86 -23.50 31.28 0.65
CA ASP A 86 -24.91 31.04 0.32
C ASP A 86 -25.81 31.27 1.54
N LEU A 87 -25.40 30.79 2.72
CA LEU A 87 -26.13 31.01 3.97
C LEU A 87 -26.20 32.50 4.34
N LEU A 88 -25.08 33.23 4.25
CA LEU A 88 -25.02 34.67 4.51
C LEU A 88 -25.90 35.46 3.55
N ARG A 89 -25.97 35.03 2.28
CA ARG A 89 -26.84 35.61 1.27
C ARG A 89 -28.32 35.40 1.59
N MET A 90 -28.70 34.22 2.09
CA MET A 90 -30.07 33.96 2.56
C MET A 90 -30.45 34.82 3.77
N LEU A 91 -29.48 35.18 4.61
CA LEU A 91 -29.66 36.10 5.75
C LEU A 91 -29.63 37.59 5.38
N GLY A 92 -29.50 37.93 4.09
CA GLY A 92 -29.49 39.31 3.61
C GLY A 92 -28.14 40.04 3.72
N LEU A 93 -27.06 39.33 4.04
CA LEU A 93 -25.71 39.88 4.22
C LEU A 93 -24.92 39.86 2.90
N TYR A 94 -25.45 40.52 1.87
CA TYR A 94 -24.94 40.43 0.49
C TYR A 94 -23.49 40.90 0.33
N GLY A 95 -23.07 41.98 0.99
CA GLY A 95 -21.70 42.53 0.86
C GLY A 95 -20.61 41.57 1.36
N PHE A 96 -20.87 40.83 2.45
CA PHE A 96 -19.95 39.83 2.97
C PHE A 96 -19.90 38.56 2.10
N SER A 97 -21.02 38.19 1.47
CA SER A 97 -21.10 36.99 0.64
C SER A 97 -20.24 37.07 -0.63
N SER A 98 -20.21 38.23 -1.31
CA SER A 98 -19.47 38.43 -2.56
C SER A 98 -17.95 38.38 -2.39
N GLU A 99 -17.44 38.87 -1.26
CA GLU A 99 -16.00 38.81 -0.96
C GLU A 99 -15.55 37.38 -0.60
N LEU A 100 -16.42 36.60 0.07
CA LEU A 100 -16.11 35.21 0.41
C LEU A 100 -16.07 34.29 -0.81
N TYR A 101 -16.89 34.53 -1.85
CA TYR A 101 -16.83 33.74 -3.08
C TYR A 101 -15.50 33.91 -3.84
N SER A 102 -15.00 35.14 -3.96
CA SER A 102 -13.76 35.42 -4.69
C SER A 102 -12.52 34.88 -3.94
N LEU A 103 -12.50 35.01 -2.61
CA LEU A 103 -11.46 34.44 -1.75
C LEU A 103 -11.56 32.92 -1.68
N GLY A 104 -12.78 32.38 -1.53
CA GLY A 104 -13.05 30.95 -1.45
C GLY A 104 -12.61 30.19 -2.70
N GLY A 105 -12.94 30.70 -3.89
CA GLY A 105 -12.54 30.08 -5.16
C GLY A 105 -11.02 30.01 -5.35
N MET A 106 -10.30 31.07 -4.97
CA MET A 106 -8.82 31.11 -5.09
C MET A 106 -8.15 30.13 -4.12
N VAL A 107 -8.62 30.08 -2.87
CA VAL A 107 -8.05 29.17 -1.86
C VAL A 107 -8.40 27.71 -2.18
N ILE A 108 -9.61 27.42 -2.68
CA ILE A 108 -9.97 26.07 -3.16
C ILE A 108 -9.03 25.62 -4.29
N ALA A 109 -8.74 26.49 -5.26
CA ALA A 109 -7.86 26.18 -6.39
C ALA A 109 -6.41 25.89 -5.97
N VAL A 110 -5.87 26.66 -5.02
CA VAL A 110 -4.51 26.46 -4.48
C VAL A 110 -4.44 25.20 -3.58
N VAL A 111 -5.48 24.93 -2.80
CA VAL A 111 -5.51 23.84 -1.82
C VAL A 111 -5.79 22.48 -2.47
N ALA A 112 -6.61 22.42 -3.53
CA ALA A 112 -6.93 21.19 -4.25
C ALA A 112 -5.68 20.41 -4.71
N GLY A 113 -4.60 21.12 -5.07
CA GLY A 113 -3.33 20.51 -5.45
C GLY A 113 -2.34 20.24 -4.31
N VAL A 114 -2.36 21.05 -3.24
CA VAL A 114 -1.25 21.15 -2.28
C VAL A 114 -1.56 20.51 -0.91
N HIS A 115 -2.84 20.25 -0.62
CA HIS A 115 -3.29 19.79 0.70
C HIS A 115 -2.64 18.49 1.20
N GLN A 116 -2.36 17.51 0.34
CA GLN A 116 -1.69 16.26 0.76
C GLN A 116 -0.22 16.47 1.14
N LEU A 117 0.50 17.31 0.38
CA LEU A 117 1.90 17.67 0.71
C LEU A 117 1.96 18.47 2.00
N LEU A 118 1.02 19.40 2.17
CA LEU A 118 0.88 20.19 3.40
C LEU A 118 0.57 19.28 4.61
N ALA A 119 -0.33 18.30 4.46
CA ALA A 119 -0.65 17.33 5.49
C ALA A 119 0.60 16.55 5.95
N ARG A 120 1.40 16.06 5.00
CA ARG A 120 2.68 15.37 5.29
C ARG A 120 3.69 16.28 5.98
N TYR A 121 3.71 17.56 5.65
CA TYR A 121 4.62 18.53 6.27
C TYR A 121 4.23 18.83 7.72
N ILE A 122 2.94 19.12 7.97
CA ILE A 122 2.41 19.50 9.30
C ILE A 122 2.39 18.29 10.24
N LEU A 123 1.86 17.16 9.80
CA LEU A 123 1.72 15.96 10.64
C LEU A 123 3.02 15.17 10.77
N GLY A 124 3.94 15.32 9.80
CA GLY A 124 5.20 14.59 9.75
C GLY A 124 6.38 15.32 10.39
N ILE A 125 6.16 16.30 11.28
CA ILE A 125 7.26 16.98 11.98
C ILE A 125 8.08 15.93 12.75
N GLY A 126 9.38 15.85 12.46
CA GLY A 126 10.28 14.85 13.05
C GLY A 126 10.11 13.41 12.55
N TYR A 127 9.23 13.15 11.57
CA TYR A 127 9.08 11.82 10.96
C TYR A 127 9.93 11.69 9.69
N PRO A 128 10.97 10.84 9.68
CA PRO A 128 11.93 10.80 8.57
C PRO A 128 11.33 10.24 7.27
N HIS A 129 10.33 9.37 7.36
CA HIS A 129 9.73 8.70 6.20
C HIS A 129 8.47 9.42 5.68
N LYS A 130 8.19 10.65 6.13
CA LYS A 130 6.94 11.36 5.85
C LYS A 130 6.59 11.58 4.38
N PHE A 131 7.60 11.56 3.50
CA PHE A 131 7.41 11.74 2.07
C PHE A 131 7.40 10.43 1.28
N LEU A 132 7.74 9.30 1.91
CA LEU A 132 7.71 8.01 1.24
C LEU A 132 6.28 7.53 1.06
N SER A 133 5.99 6.97 -0.11
CA SER A 133 4.76 6.18 -0.30
C SER A 133 4.79 4.91 0.56
N LEU A 134 3.64 4.27 0.75
CA LEU A 134 3.57 3.00 1.49
C LEU A 134 4.39 1.91 0.77
N LYS A 135 4.38 1.91 -0.56
CA LYS A 135 5.16 0.99 -1.41
C LYS A 135 6.67 1.18 -1.25
N GLU A 136 7.16 2.42 -1.33
CA GLU A 136 8.59 2.71 -1.14
C GLU A 136 9.04 2.35 0.27
N PHE A 137 8.24 2.71 1.28
CA PHE A 137 8.51 2.34 2.66
C PHE A 137 8.57 0.81 2.83
N TYR A 138 7.60 0.09 2.26
CA TYR A 138 7.54 -1.37 2.30
C TYR A 138 8.79 -2.00 1.68
N HIS A 139 9.22 -1.56 0.49
CA HIS A 139 10.41 -2.09 -0.18
C HIS A 139 11.74 -1.75 0.51
N ASN A 140 11.75 -0.74 1.39
CA ASN A 140 12.91 -0.39 2.20
C ASN A 140 13.06 -1.26 3.47
N LEU A 141 12.03 -2.03 3.85
CA LEU A 141 12.11 -2.97 4.97
C LEU A 141 12.96 -4.18 4.60
N SER A 142 13.78 -4.65 5.53
CA SER A 142 14.68 -5.79 5.26
C SER A 142 13.89 -7.09 5.14
N SER A 143 12.84 -7.27 5.95
CA SER A 143 11.97 -8.46 5.90
C SER A 143 11.00 -8.47 4.73
N ALA A 144 10.89 -7.36 3.98
CA ALA A 144 10.12 -7.30 2.74
C ALA A 144 10.89 -7.92 1.56
N LYS A 145 12.13 -8.36 1.77
CA LYS A 145 12.96 -9.00 0.76
C LYS A 145 13.50 -10.33 1.26
N ASN A 146 13.56 -11.30 0.36
CA ASN A 146 14.22 -12.56 0.65
C ASN A 146 15.74 -12.44 0.43
N ARG A 147 16.48 -13.51 0.72
CA ARG A 147 17.94 -13.61 0.51
C ARG A 147 18.42 -13.37 -0.93
N PHE A 148 17.50 -13.34 -1.90
CA PHE A 148 17.76 -13.09 -3.31
C PHE A 148 17.29 -11.69 -3.74
N ASP A 149 17.04 -10.79 -2.78
CA ASP A 149 16.50 -9.44 -2.98
C ASP A 149 15.12 -9.40 -3.68
N LYS A 150 14.42 -10.54 -3.74
CA LYS A 150 13.05 -10.61 -4.30
C LYS A 150 12.04 -10.22 -3.23
N PRO A 151 10.97 -9.50 -3.59
CA PRO A 151 10.00 -9.05 -2.63
C PRO A 151 9.23 -10.24 -2.03
N CYS A 152 9.00 -10.20 -0.72
CA CYS A 152 8.23 -11.17 0.03
C CYS A 152 7.30 -10.47 1.04
N CYS A 153 6.29 -11.19 1.51
CA CYS A 153 5.33 -10.73 2.50
C CYS A 153 5.98 -10.62 3.89
N ILE A 154 5.94 -9.44 4.51
CA ILE A 154 6.45 -9.24 5.89
C ILE A 154 5.67 -10.02 6.96
N PHE A 155 4.45 -10.47 6.65
CA PHE A 155 3.59 -11.19 7.59
C PHE A 155 3.77 -12.72 7.54
N CYS A 156 4.09 -13.28 6.37
CA CYS A 156 4.13 -14.74 6.19
C CYS A 156 5.30 -15.26 5.32
N GLY A 157 6.17 -14.37 4.84
CA GLY A 157 7.33 -14.71 4.00
C GLY A 157 7.00 -15.18 2.57
N HIS A 158 5.73 -15.16 2.16
CA HIS A 158 5.32 -15.60 0.83
C HIS A 158 5.71 -14.60 -0.26
N HIS A 159 6.06 -15.08 -1.46
CA HIS A 159 6.62 -14.27 -2.55
C HIS A 159 5.63 -13.96 -3.67
N SER A 160 4.44 -14.58 -3.65
CA SER A 160 3.39 -14.30 -4.63
C SER A 160 2.42 -13.27 -4.10
N PHE A 161 2.15 -12.26 -4.91
CA PHE A 161 1.19 -11.20 -4.61
C PHE A 161 0.12 -11.18 -5.69
N TYR A 162 -1.10 -10.79 -5.30
CA TYR A 162 -2.18 -10.50 -6.24
C TYR A 162 -2.66 -9.07 -6.02
N LYS A 163 -3.32 -8.53 -7.04
CA LYS A 163 -3.83 -7.17 -7.02
C LYS A 163 -5.35 -7.18 -7.00
N LYS A 164 -5.94 -6.22 -6.28
CA LYS A 164 -7.39 -6.03 -6.21
C LYS A 164 -7.74 -4.57 -6.51
N GLY A 165 -8.70 -4.36 -7.39
CA GLY A 165 -9.30 -3.04 -7.64
C GLY A 165 -10.32 -2.68 -6.56
N VAL A 166 -10.49 -1.37 -6.29
CA VAL A 166 -11.54 -0.85 -5.40
C VAL A 166 -12.86 -0.65 -6.16
N TYR A 167 -12.81 -0.52 -7.50
CA TYR A 167 -13.96 -0.39 -8.41
C TYR A 167 -13.71 -1.17 -9.71
N GLN A 168 -14.80 -1.59 -10.40
CA GLN A 168 -14.74 -2.38 -11.66
C GLN A 168 -13.99 -1.70 -12.81
N THR A 169 -13.69 -0.41 -12.71
CA THR A 169 -13.04 0.39 -13.76
C THR A 169 -11.55 0.62 -13.55
N GLU A 170 -10.98 0.26 -12.39
CA GLU A 170 -9.57 0.48 -12.09
C GLU A 170 -8.93 -0.78 -11.52
N ASN A 171 -8.44 -1.60 -12.45
CA ASN A 171 -7.57 -2.72 -12.16
C ASN A 171 -6.35 -2.24 -11.35
N ASP A 172 -5.93 -3.06 -10.38
CA ASP A 172 -4.57 -3.08 -9.86
C ASP A 172 -4.12 -1.97 -8.90
N ARG A 173 -5.02 -1.44 -8.06
CA ARG A 173 -4.64 -0.45 -7.05
C ARG A 173 -3.99 -1.04 -5.80
N LEU A 174 -4.57 -2.09 -5.24
CA LEU A 174 -4.18 -2.62 -3.93
C LEU A 174 -3.41 -3.93 -4.10
N VAL A 175 -2.26 -4.06 -3.47
CA VAL A 175 -1.42 -5.27 -3.49
C VAL A 175 -1.61 -6.07 -2.20
N TYR A 176 -1.90 -7.36 -2.37
CA TYR A 176 -2.16 -8.31 -1.28
C TYR A 176 -1.25 -9.53 -1.37
N CYS A 177 -1.00 -10.17 -0.23
CA CYS A 177 -0.31 -11.45 -0.20
C CYS A 177 -1.26 -12.59 -0.62
N ALA A 178 -0.86 -13.41 -1.59
CA ALA A 178 -1.67 -14.55 -2.07
C ALA A 178 -1.82 -15.71 -1.07
N LYS A 179 -1.10 -15.68 0.06
CA LYS A 179 -1.14 -16.75 1.06
C LYS A 179 -1.95 -16.39 2.30
N CYS A 180 -1.79 -15.18 2.82
CA CYS A 180 -2.44 -14.74 4.07
C CYS A 180 -3.45 -13.60 3.84
N ASP A 181 -3.70 -13.21 2.59
CA ASP A 181 -4.60 -12.14 2.19
C ASP A 181 -4.34 -10.79 2.90
N SER A 182 -3.13 -10.62 3.44
CA SER A 182 -2.71 -9.37 4.09
C SER A 182 -2.51 -8.28 3.04
N TYR A 183 -3.07 -7.10 3.28
CA TYR A 183 -2.78 -5.89 2.51
C TYR A 183 -1.32 -5.44 2.69
N LEU A 184 -0.64 -5.12 1.59
CA LEU A 184 0.79 -4.76 1.59
C LEU A 184 1.04 -3.30 1.22
N TYR A 185 0.48 -2.81 0.11
CA TYR A 185 0.65 -1.42 -0.35
C TYR A 185 -0.23 -1.14 -1.58
N ASP A 186 -0.29 0.12 -1.98
CA ASP A 186 -0.95 0.57 -3.22
C ASP A 186 0.07 0.77 -4.34
N GLU A 187 -0.31 0.48 -5.59
CA GLU A 187 0.64 0.42 -6.71
C GLU A 187 0.87 1.75 -7.46
N PRO A 188 -0.14 2.64 -7.67
CA PRO A 188 0.10 3.93 -8.30
C PRO A 188 -0.06 5.13 -7.33
N GLU A 189 0.94 6.03 -7.37
CA GLU A 189 0.74 7.44 -7.01
C GLU A 189 -0.16 8.08 -8.09
N ILE A 190 -1.48 8.15 -7.86
CA ILE A 190 -2.37 8.84 -8.81
C ILE A 190 -2.61 10.28 -8.33
N PRO A 191 -2.29 11.29 -9.17
CA PRO A 191 -2.64 12.67 -8.88
C PRO A 191 -4.17 12.85 -8.87
N TRP A 192 -4.64 13.59 -7.87
CA TRP A 192 -6.03 13.86 -7.50
C TRP A 192 -7.01 14.25 -8.62
N TYR A 193 -6.53 14.64 -9.81
CA TYR A 193 -7.38 15.13 -10.90
C TYR A 193 -8.06 14.04 -11.74
N ARG A 194 -7.72 12.75 -11.60
CA ARG A 194 -8.38 11.65 -12.34
C ARG A 194 -9.59 11.01 -11.64
N VAL A 195 -9.99 11.52 -10.48
CA VAL A 195 -11.19 11.04 -9.76
C VAL A 195 -12.49 11.62 -10.36
N TRP A 196 -12.39 12.52 -11.34
CA TRP A 196 -13.53 13.26 -11.92
C TRP A 196 -13.53 13.33 -13.46
N THR A 197 -13.13 12.26 -14.14
CA THR A 197 -13.39 12.08 -15.58
C THR A 197 -14.38 10.97 -15.83
#